data_AF-A0A5B8YZJ0-F1
#
_entry.id   AF-A0A5B8YZJ0-F1
#
_cell.length_a   1.000
_cell.length_b   1.000
_cell.length_c   1.000
_cell.angle_alpha   90.00
_cell.angle_beta   90.00
_cell.angle_gamma   90.00
#
_symmetry.space_group_name_H-M   'P 1'
#
loop_
_entity.id
_entity.type
_entity.pdbx_description
1 polymer ?
#
loop_
_entity_poly.entity_id
_entity_poly.type
_entity_poly.pdbx_seq_one_letter_code
_entity_poly.pdbx_strand_id
1 'polypeptide(L)'
;MLNKFRLLLTLLPIIFITGCAQNEAGGNQLDYEQTKKMVVDILKTDDGKKAIQELMSEDKMKQQIVMDQKIVSDTIEKTLTSEKGAEFWKKQFEDPKFAESMAKSMKTENEKLLKDLMKDPEYRGMMIEVLQDPELEKEVIKVLKSKEYREYLQTVVKETFESPLFKAKIQTLLLKAADEVKSGEKGGEKGDGGEGQGQQSEGGGGGGQ
;
A
#
# COMPACT_ATOMS: atom_id res chain seq x y z
N MET A 1 78.66 82.79 -0.90
CA MET A 1 77.98 81.47 -0.97
C MET A 1 78.37 80.59 0.23
N LEU A 2 78.21 81.08 1.48
CA LEU A 2 78.73 80.40 2.68
C LEU A 2 77.63 79.81 3.59
N ASN A 3 76.35 80.06 3.29
CA ASN A 3 75.22 79.57 4.12
C ASN A 3 74.58 78.27 3.62
N LYS A 4 74.95 77.74 2.45
CA LYS A 4 74.45 76.45 1.96
C LYS A 4 75.31 75.25 2.39
N PHE A 5 76.58 75.48 2.69
CA PHE A 5 77.52 74.43 3.12
C PHE A 5 77.38 74.07 4.60
N ARG A 6 76.90 75.01 5.42
CA ARG A 6 76.66 74.82 6.86
C ARG A 6 75.44 73.94 7.17
N LEU A 7 74.53 73.81 6.20
CA LEU A 7 73.30 73.00 6.33
C LEU A 7 73.50 71.55 5.84
N LEU A 8 74.56 71.29 5.05
CA LEU A 8 74.94 69.96 4.58
C LEU A 8 75.80 69.20 5.61
N LEU A 9 76.50 69.91 6.50
CA LEU A 9 77.43 69.32 7.47
C LEU A 9 76.73 68.80 8.75
N THR A 10 75.49 69.22 9.01
CA THR A 10 74.68 68.76 10.16
C THR A 10 73.78 67.57 9.85
N LEU A 11 73.70 67.14 8.58
CA LEU A 11 72.84 66.02 8.13
C LEU A 11 73.60 64.68 7.93
N LEU A 12 74.92 64.64 8.15
CA LEU A 12 75.72 63.43 7.91
C LEU A 12 75.88 62.47 9.12
N PRO A 13 75.67 62.83 10.40
CA PRO A 13 75.85 61.87 11.49
C PRO A 13 74.64 60.94 11.74
N ILE A 14 73.54 61.05 10.98
CA ILE A 14 72.32 60.24 11.19
C ILE A 14 72.41 58.83 10.57
N ILE A 15 73.43 58.54 9.74
CA ILE A 15 73.55 57.24 9.06
C ILE A 15 74.23 56.15 9.93
N PHE A 16 74.81 56.49 11.09
CA PHE A 16 75.55 55.53 11.93
C PHE A 16 74.78 54.95 13.12
N ILE A 17 73.45 55.12 13.20
CA ILE A 17 72.62 54.50 14.26
C ILE A 17 71.66 53.48 13.64
N THR A 18 72.20 52.39 13.11
CA THR A 18 71.48 51.11 12.96
C THR A 18 72.32 50.00 13.58
N GLY A 19 72.39 50.03 14.91
CA GLY A 19 72.74 48.89 15.73
C GLY A 19 71.53 48.51 16.57
N CYS A 20 70.77 47.52 16.12
CA CYS A 20 69.92 46.72 16.99
C CYS A 20 69.91 45.29 16.43
N ALA A 21 70.24 44.35 17.30
CA ALA A 21 70.44 42.94 16.98
C ALA A 21 69.23 42.36 16.23
N GLN A 22 69.50 41.72 15.08
CA GLN A 22 68.55 40.84 14.42
C GLN A 22 69.22 39.48 14.26
N ASN A 23 69.14 38.70 15.34
CA ASN A 23 69.22 37.26 15.25
C ASN A 23 67.82 36.76 14.84
N GLU A 24 67.79 35.73 14.00
CA GLU A 24 66.60 35.03 13.48
C GLU A 24 65.86 35.70 12.30
N ALA A 25 66.26 35.31 11.09
CA ALA A 25 65.38 35.27 9.93
C ALA A 25 65.72 34.02 9.11
N GLY A 26 65.09 32.89 9.46
CA GLY A 26 65.22 31.62 8.74
C GLY A 26 64.34 30.46 9.22
N GLY A 27 63.34 30.69 10.09
CA GLY A 27 62.66 29.62 10.83
C GLY A 27 61.25 29.22 10.37
N ASN A 28 60.56 29.99 9.52
CA ASN A 28 59.10 29.88 9.45
C ASN A 28 58.51 28.85 8.47
N GLN A 29 59.32 28.18 7.64
CA GLN A 29 58.82 27.20 6.66
C GLN A 29 59.22 25.75 6.95
N LEU A 30 60.36 25.53 7.61
CA LEU A 30 60.79 24.18 8.03
C LEU A 30 59.99 23.67 9.23
N ASP A 31 59.50 24.58 10.07
CA ASP A 31 58.74 24.23 11.28
C ASP A 31 57.30 23.83 10.97
N TYR A 32 56.70 24.32 9.87
CA TYR A 32 55.31 24.01 9.52
C TYR A 32 55.12 22.55 9.09
N GLU A 33 56.00 22.03 8.22
CA GLU A 33 55.93 20.62 7.79
C GLU A 33 56.33 19.66 8.91
N GLN A 34 57.28 20.07 9.78
CA GLN A 34 57.68 19.28 10.94
C GLN A 34 56.58 19.26 12.02
N THR A 35 55.95 20.40 12.29
CA THR A 35 54.78 20.53 13.19
C THR A 35 53.58 19.77 12.63
N LYS A 36 53.30 19.83 11.33
CA LYS A 36 52.24 19.05 10.68
C LYS A 36 52.47 17.55 10.84
N LYS A 37 53.71 17.08 10.62
CA LYS A 37 54.07 15.68 10.81
C LYS A 37 53.89 15.26 12.27
N MET A 38 54.34 16.10 13.21
CA MET A 38 54.16 15.88 14.64
C MET A 38 52.67 15.80 15.03
N VAL A 39 51.82 16.71 14.54
CA VAL A 39 50.36 16.69 14.79
C VAL A 39 49.71 15.44 14.20
N VAL A 40 50.08 15.03 12.98
CA VAL A 40 49.57 13.80 12.36
C VAL A 40 50.01 12.57 13.15
N ASP A 41 51.23 12.56 13.66
CA ASP A 41 51.75 11.46 14.46
C ASP A 41 51.05 11.40 15.83
N ILE A 42 50.79 12.54 16.48
CA ILE A 42 49.98 12.66 17.71
C ILE A 42 48.56 12.15 17.50
N LEU A 43 47.90 12.47 16.39
CA LEU A 43 46.56 11.96 16.09
C LEU A 43 46.55 10.44 15.85
N LYS A 44 47.67 9.87 15.39
CA LYS A 44 47.82 8.43 15.15
C LYS A 44 48.23 7.63 16.37
N THR A 45 48.76 8.27 17.42
CA THR A 45 49.10 7.58 18.68
C THR A 45 47.85 7.02 19.34
N ASP A 46 48.06 6.06 20.24
CA ASP A 46 46.95 5.46 20.99
C ASP A 46 46.25 6.49 21.89
N ASP A 47 46.98 7.48 22.39
CA ASP A 47 46.41 8.57 23.18
C ASP A 47 45.57 9.53 22.32
N GLY A 48 46.02 9.85 21.10
CA GLY A 48 45.24 10.64 20.14
C GLY A 48 43.94 9.94 19.73
N LYS A 49 44.01 8.63 19.45
CA LYS A 49 42.82 7.82 19.15
C LYS A 49 41.87 7.73 20.34
N LYS A 50 42.38 7.52 21.55
CA LYS A 50 41.56 7.48 22.78
C LYS A 50 40.87 8.82 23.03
N ALA A 51 41.58 9.93 22.91
CA ALA A 51 41.01 11.27 23.08
C ALA A 51 39.89 11.54 22.07
N ILE A 52 40.07 11.16 20.80
CA ILE A 52 39.01 11.27 19.79
C ILE A 52 37.83 10.35 20.12
N GLN A 53 38.10 9.13 20.58
CA GLN A 53 37.06 8.17 20.94
C GLN A 53 36.24 8.62 22.16
N GLU A 54 36.88 9.24 23.15
CA GLU A 54 36.22 9.88 24.30
C GLU A 54 35.36 11.05 23.85
N LEU A 55 35.89 11.96 23.02
CA LEU A 55 35.14 13.08 22.46
C LEU A 55 33.95 12.62 21.60
N MET A 56 34.12 11.60 20.75
CA MET A 56 33.02 11.02 19.97
C MET A 56 32.00 10.28 20.85
N SER A 57 32.37 9.90 22.07
CA SER A 57 31.46 9.29 23.04
C SER A 57 30.60 10.33 23.75
N GLU A 58 30.99 11.60 23.72
CA GLU A 58 30.19 12.69 24.28
C GLU A 58 28.92 12.95 23.47
N ASP A 59 27.79 13.09 24.17
CA ASP A 59 26.47 13.23 23.54
C ASP A 59 26.35 14.48 22.65
N LYS A 60 27.02 15.58 23.03
CA LYS A 60 27.09 16.80 22.21
C LYS A 60 27.78 16.55 20.87
N MET A 61 28.85 15.75 20.87
CA MET A 61 29.60 15.47 19.66
C MET A 61 28.83 14.49 18.75
N LYS A 62 28.21 13.46 19.33
CA LYS A 62 27.30 12.55 18.62
C LYS A 62 26.16 13.31 17.95
N GLN A 63 25.53 14.25 18.66
CA GLN A 63 24.47 15.08 18.10
C GLN A 63 24.96 15.89 16.90
N GLN A 64 26.11 16.56 17.00
CA GLN A 64 26.64 17.34 15.88
C GLN A 64 27.03 16.49 14.66
N ILE A 65 27.53 15.26 14.86
CA ILE A 65 27.87 14.34 13.77
C ILE A 65 26.61 13.74 13.13
N VAL A 66 25.60 13.39 13.93
CA VAL A 66 24.32 12.83 13.46
C VAL A 66 23.43 13.89 12.81
N MET A 67 23.65 15.18 13.08
CA MET A 67 22.87 16.29 12.49
C MET A 67 23.21 16.62 11.04
N ASP A 68 24.10 15.89 10.36
CA ASP A 68 24.18 15.99 8.90
C ASP A 68 22.92 15.41 8.26
N GLN A 69 21.91 16.28 8.12
CA GLN A 69 20.60 15.91 7.59
C GLN A 69 20.69 15.26 6.21
N LYS A 70 21.66 15.66 5.38
CA LYS A 70 21.78 15.09 4.04
C LYS A 70 22.24 13.64 4.10
N ILE A 71 23.27 13.35 4.90
CA ILE A 71 23.76 11.97 5.07
C ILE A 71 22.68 11.11 5.72
N VAL A 72 21.96 11.62 6.71
CA VAL A 72 20.85 10.91 7.36
C VAL A 72 19.72 10.61 6.38
N SER A 73 19.24 11.61 5.63
CA SER A 73 18.18 11.44 4.62
C SER A 73 18.60 10.45 3.53
N ASP A 74 19.79 10.61 2.95
CA ASP A 74 20.29 9.73 1.89
C ASP A 74 20.43 8.28 2.39
N THR A 75 20.84 8.10 3.66
CA THR A 75 20.99 6.78 4.28
C THR A 75 19.63 6.14 4.57
N ILE A 76 18.66 6.91 5.06
CA ILE A 76 17.29 6.41 5.30
C ILE A 76 16.65 6.02 3.96
N GLU A 77 16.73 6.88 2.95
CA GLU A 77 16.19 6.61 1.62
C GLU A 77 16.82 5.35 1.01
N LYS A 78 18.15 5.24 0.99
CA LYS A 78 18.85 4.04 0.51
C LYS A 78 18.46 2.79 1.30
N THR A 79 18.33 2.90 2.62
CA THR A 79 18.01 1.73 3.45
C THR A 79 16.58 1.27 3.20
N LEU A 80 15.61 2.19 3.16
CA LEU A 80 14.20 1.88 2.95
C LEU A 80 13.89 1.40 1.53
N THR A 81 14.62 1.90 0.52
CA THR A 81 14.46 1.48 -0.88
C THR A 81 15.31 0.26 -1.26
N SER A 82 16.23 -0.17 -0.39
CA SER A 82 17.03 -1.38 -0.62
C SER A 82 16.21 -2.66 -0.47
N GLU A 83 16.70 -3.75 -1.07
CA GLU A 83 16.15 -5.09 -0.88
C GLU A 83 16.10 -5.50 0.60
N LYS A 84 17.12 -5.14 1.38
CA LYS A 84 17.15 -5.38 2.83
C LYS A 84 16.04 -4.63 3.57
N GLY A 85 15.71 -3.42 3.12
CA GLY A 85 14.57 -2.67 3.63
C GLY A 85 13.25 -3.38 3.31
N ALA A 86 13.08 -3.83 2.06
CA ALA A 86 11.90 -4.60 1.66
C ALA A 86 11.76 -5.92 2.45
N GLU A 87 12.85 -6.66 2.68
CA GLU A 87 12.87 -7.86 3.51
C GLU A 87 12.54 -7.57 4.97
N PHE A 88 13.08 -6.48 5.52
CA PHE A 88 12.74 -6.02 6.87
C PHE A 88 11.23 -5.79 7.00
N TRP A 89 10.64 -5.05 6.07
CA TRP A 89 9.19 -4.81 6.07
C TRP A 89 8.37 -6.09 5.92
N LYS A 90 8.75 -7.00 5.02
CA LYS A 90 8.07 -8.31 4.87
C LYS A 90 8.06 -9.07 6.19
N LYS A 91 9.22 -9.21 6.82
CA LYS A 91 9.34 -9.89 8.12
C LYS A 91 8.55 -9.19 9.22
N GLN A 92 8.47 -7.86 9.17
CA GLN A 92 7.74 -7.10 10.18
C GLN A 92 6.23 -7.19 10.01
N PHE A 93 5.73 -7.30 8.78
CA PHE A 93 4.31 -7.58 8.50
C PHE A 93 3.88 -9.01 8.85
N GLU A 94 4.82 -9.94 9.01
CA GLU A 94 4.53 -11.28 9.55
C GLU A 94 4.26 -11.26 11.06
N ASP A 95 4.71 -10.24 11.80
CA ASP A 95 4.39 -10.07 13.22
C ASP A 95 2.94 -9.57 13.38
N PRO A 96 2.04 -10.37 13.99
CA PRO A 96 0.64 -9.99 14.16
C PRO A 96 0.45 -8.70 14.95
N LYS A 97 1.31 -8.40 15.93
CA LYS A 97 1.18 -7.17 16.72
C LYS A 97 1.50 -5.94 15.90
N PHE A 98 2.53 -6.05 15.06
CA PHE A 98 2.90 -5.00 14.13
C PHE A 98 1.82 -4.79 13.06
N ALA A 99 1.38 -5.87 12.43
CA ALA A 99 0.32 -5.85 11.44
C ALA A 99 -0.99 -5.27 12.01
N GLU A 100 -1.37 -5.64 13.23
CA GLU A 100 -2.54 -5.09 13.91
C GLU A 100 -2.41 -3.59 14.17
N SER A 101 -1.25 -3.14 14.66
CA SER A 101 -0.99 -1.72 14.91
C SER A 101 -1.05 -0.90 13.61
N MET A 102 -0.45 -1.40 12.53
CA MET A 102 -0.51 -0.78 11.20
C MET A 102 -1.92 -0.78 10.62
N ALA A 103 -2.66 -1.90 10.71
CA ALA A 103 -4.03 -1.97 10.24
C ALA A 103 -4.94 -0.99 11.01
N LYS A 104 -4.74 -0.88 12.32
CA LYS A 104 -5.47 0.10 13.17
C LYS A 104 -5.15 1.54 12.80
N SER A 105 -3.89 1.87 12.53
CA SER A 105 -3.49 3.23 12.14
C SER A 105 -4.04 3.60 10.76
N MET A 106 -4.09 2.64 9.82
CA MET A 106 -4.60 2.84 8.47
C MET A 106 -6.13 2.74 8.36
N LYS A 107 -6.84 2.29 9.41
CA LYS A 107 -8.27 1.97 9.36
C LYS A 107 -9.11 3.10 8.76
N THR A 108 -8.93 4.34 9.22
CA THR A 108 -9.74 5.49 8.81
C THR A 108 -9.54 5.82 7.34
N GLU A 109 -8.29 5.90 6.88
CA GLU A 109 -7.98 6.20 5.48
C GLU A 109 -8.37 5.03 4.56
N ASN A 110 -8.19 3.79 5.01
CA ASN A 110 -8.61 2.61 4.27
C ASN A 110 -10.14 2.53 4.14
N GLU A 111 -10.90 2.84 5.19
CA GLU A 111 -12.36 2.92 5.13
C GLU A 111 -12.82 4.01 4.16
N LYS A 112 -12.17 5.18 4.17
CA LYS A 112 -12.44 6.27 3.25
C LYS A 112 -12.15 5.85 1.80
N LEU A 113 -10.98 5.26 1.56
CA LEU A 113 -10.59 4.73 0.26
C LEU A 113 -11.62 3.73 -0.26
N LEU A 114 -12.02 2.74 0.56
CA LEU A 114 -13.02 1.75 0.17
C LEU A 114 -14.39 2.39 -0.15
N LYS A 115 -14.82 3.38 0.63
CA LYS A 115 -16.06 4.12 0.36
C LYS A 115 -16.02 4.91 -0.94
N ASP A 116 -14.87 5.47 -1.29
CA ASP A 116 -14.71 6.20 -2.53
C ASP A 116 -14.57 5.26 -3.72
N LEU A 117 -13.85 4.13 -3.58
CA LEU A 117 -13.80 3.06 -4.58
C LEU A 117 -15.19 2.47 -4.85
N MET A 118 -16.06 2.32 -3.85
CA MET A 118 -17.44 1.86 -4.10
C MET A 118 -18.26 2.79 -5.02
N LYS A 119 -17.87 4.06 -5.18
CA LYS A 119 -18.51 4.99 -6.12
C LYS A 119 -17.89 4.91 -7.51
N ASP A 120 -16.68 4.38 -7.60
CA ASP A 120 -15.95 4.22 -8.85
C ASP A 120 -16.60 3.15 -9.74
N PRO A 121 -16.78 3.39 -11.05
CA PRO A 121 -17.38 2.43 -11.96
C PRO A 121 -16.52 1.18 -12.19
N GLU A 122 -15.20 1.27 -12.22
CA GLU A 122 -14.32 0.12 -12.44
C GLU A 122 -14.34 -0.81 -11.24
N TYR A 123 -14.23 -0.24 -10.03
CA TYR A 123 -14.33 -1.01 -8.80
C TYR A 123 -15.71 -1.66 -8.62
N ARG A 124 -16.78 -0.96 -9.00
CA ARG A 124 -18.13 -1.56 -9.03
C ARG A 124 -18.24 -2.69 -10.03
N GLY A 125 -17.61 -2.59 -11.20
CA GLY A 125 -17.53 -3.67 -12.18
C GLY A 125 -16.93 -4.93 -11.57
N MET A 126 -15.75 -4.81 -10.96
CA MET A 126 -15.10 -5.92 -10.25
C MET A 126 -15.98 -6.48 -9.12
N MET A 127 -16.68 -5.62 -8.37
CA MET A 127 -17.60 -6.06 -7.32
C MET A 127 -18.78 -6.86 -7.87
N ILE A 128 -19.32 -6.48 -9.04
CA ILE A 128 -20.40 -7.23 -9.69
C ILE A 128 -19.91 -8.61 -10.13
N GLU A 129 -18.69 -8.71 -10.66
CA GLU A 129 -18.09 -10.01 -11.00
C GLU A 129 -17.95 -10.90 -9.76
N VAL A 130 -17.53 -10.34 -8.62
CA VAL A 130 -17.51 -11.07 -7.33
C VAL A 130 -18.92 -11.53 -6.94
N LEU A 131 -19.95 -10.68 -7.11
CA LEU A 131 -21.33 -11.03 -6.80
C LEU A 131 -21.93 -12.11 -7.71
N GLN A 132 -21.36 -12.31 -8.90
CA GLN A 132 -21.73 -13.38 -9.84
C GLN A 132 -21.11 -14.73 -9.49
N ASP A 133 -20.38 -14.84 -8.37
CA ASP A 133 -19.86 -16.11 -7.90
C ASP A 133 -21.00 -17.14 -7.65
N PRO A 134 -20.85 -18.40 -8.10
CA PRO A 134 -21.88 -19.43 -7.93
C PRO A 134 -22.30 -19.70 -6.48
N GLU A 135 -21.44 -19.44 -5.49
CA GLU A 135 -21.81 -19.58 -4.08
C GLU A 135 -22.77 -18.46 -3.64
N LEU A 136 -22.53 -17.23 -4.09
CA LEU A 136 -23.42 -16.11 -3.84
C LEU A 136 -24.74 -16.27 -4.59
N GLU A 137 -24.71 -16.80 -5.81
CA GLU A 137 -25.92 -17.12 -6.57
C GLU A 137 -26.82 -18.10 -5.79
N LYS A 138 -26.26 -19.14 -5.16
CA LYS A 138 -27.02 -20.09 -4.33
C LYS A 138 -27.70 -19.41 -3.15
N GLU A 139 -27.01 -18.51 -2.46
CA GLU A 139 -27.61 -17.76 -1.35
C GLU A 139 -28.69 -16.79 -1.83
N VAL A 140 -28.51 -16.15 -2.98
CA VAL A 140 -29.58 -15.33 -3.61
C VAL A 140 -30.79 -16.20 -3.97
N ILE A 141 -30.60 -17.38 -4.57
CA ILE A 141 -31.69 -18.31 -4.89
C ILE A 141 -32.43 -18.78 -3.63
N LYS A 142 -31.70 -19.00 -2.53
CA LYS A 142 -32.28 -19.37 -1.24
C LYS A 142 -33.15 -18.26 -0.68
N VAL A 143 -32.72 -17.00 -0.79
CA VAL A 143 -33.52 -15.82 -0.43
C VAL A 143 -34.77 -15.72 -1.33
N LEU A 144 -34.64 -15.92 -2.64
CA LEU A 144 -35.79 -15.93 -3.56
C LEU A 144 -36.77 -17.07 -3.27
N LYS A 145 -36.30 -18.18 -2.69
CA LYS A 145 -37.15 -19.31 -2.27
C LYS A 145 -37.69 -19.16 -0.84
N SER A 146 -37.34 -18.09 -0.13
CA SER A 146 -37.77 -17.85 1.25
C SER A 146 -39.27 -17.62 1.33
N LYS A 147 -39.83 -17.77 2.54
CA LYS A 147 -41.27 -17.60 2.75
C LYS A 147 -41.70 -16.15 2.49
N GLU A 148 -40.89 -15.20 2.92
CA GLU A 148 -41.12 -13.75 2.77
C GLU A 148 -41.18 -13.37 1.29
N TYR A 149 -40.23 -13.86 0.48
CA TYR A 149 -40.25 -13.60 -0.95
C TYR A 149 -41.40 -14.31 -1.66
N ARG A 150 -41.81 -15.50 -1.21
CA ARG A 150 -43.00 -16.18 -1.74
C ARG A 150 -44.29 -15.42 -1.46
N GLU A 151 -44.45 -14.81 -0.29
CA GLU A 151 -45.63 -13.99 0.02
C GLU A 151 -45.70 -12.76 -0.89
N TYR A 152 -44.56 -12.09 -1.11
CA TYR A 152 -44.45 -11.01 -2.09
C TYR A 152 -44.77 -11.50 -3.51
N LEU A 153 -44.19 -12.62 -3.95
CA LEU A 153 -44.47 -13.23 -5.26
C LEU A 153 -45.94 -13.58 -5.42
N GLN A 154 -46.60 -14.14 -4.41
CA GLN A 154 -48.03 -14.43 -4.46
C GLN A 154 -48.86 -13.16 -4.66
N THR A 155 -48.45 -12.05 -4.07
CA THR A 155 -49.11 -10.75 -4.23
C THR A 155 -48.95 -10.24 -5.66
N VAL A 156 -47.72 -10.21 -6.17
CA VAL A 156 -47.43 -9.80 -7.57
C VAL A 156 -48.16 -10.68 -8.58
N VAL A 157 -48.24 -12.00 -8.32
CA VAL A 157 -48.98 -12.95 -9.17
C VAL A 157 -50.48 -12.63 -9.15
N LYS A 158 -51.07 -12.40 -7.98
CA LYS A 158 -52.49 -12.01 -7.87
C LYS A 158 -52.77 -10.71 -8.62
N GLU A 159 -51.96 -9.67 -8.43
CA GLU A 159 -52.08 -8.40 -9.14
C GLU A 159 -51.95 -8.58 -10.67
N THR A 160 -51.04 -9.46 -11.10
CA THR A 160 -50.87 -9.80 -12.52
C THR A 160 -52.11 -10.50 -13.08
N PHE A 161 -52.69 -11.46 -12.36
CA PHE A 161 -53.95 -12.11 -12.74
C PHE A 161 -55.14 -11.14 -12.73
N GLU A 162 -55.10 -10.14 -11.86
CA GLU A 162 -56.16 -9.13 -11.75
C GLU A 162 -56.06 -8.04 -12.82
N SER A 163 -54.91 -7.92 -13.49
CA SER A 163 -54.68 -6.98 -14.58
C SER A 163 -55.70 -7.18 -15.71
N PRO A 164 -56.37 -6.10 -16.17
CA PRO A 164 -57.34 -6.17 -17.28
C PRO A 164 -56.78 -6.85 -18.53
N LEU A 165 -55.50 -6.62 -18.84
CA LEU A 165 -54.83 -7.23 -19.99
C LEU A 165 -54.69 -8.75 -19.82
N PHE A 166 -54.38 -9.21 -18.61
CA PHE A 166 -54.23 -10.63 -18.33
C PHE A 166 -55.58 -11.34 -18.25
N LYS A 167 -56.58 -10.70 -17.62
CA LYS A 167 -57.98 -11.17 -17.63
C LYS A 167 -58.51 -11.34 -19.04
N ALA A 168 -58.30 -10.36 -19.93
CA ALA A 168 -58.72 -10.45 -21.32
C ALA A 168 -58.01 -11.58 -22.09
N LYS A 169 -56.70 -11.78 -21.86
CA LYS A 169 -55.95 -12.91 -22.44
C LYS A 169 -56.46 -14.25 -21.93
N ILE A 170 -56.72 -14.39 -20.63
CA ILE A 170 -57.31 -15.61 -20.06
C ILE A 170 -58.69 -15.86 -20.64
N GLN A 171 -59.56 -14.85 -20.72
CA GLN A 171 -60.89 -14.99 -21.32
C GLN A 171 -60.80 -15.44 -22.78
N THR A 172 -59.87 -14.85 -23.56
CA THR A 172 -59.64 -15.25 -24.95
C THR A 172 -59.16 -16.69 -25.06
N LEU A 173 -58.26 -17.13 -24.17
CA LEU A 173 -57.78 -18.51 -24.12
C LEU A 173 -58.88 -19.49 -23.72
N LEU A 174 -59.73 -19.13 -22.75
CA LEU A 174 -60.87 -19.95 -22.33
C LEU A 174 -61.90 -20.09 -23.45
N LEU A 175 -62.16 -19.01 -24.20
CA LEU A 175 -63.05 -19.06 -25.37
C LEU A 175 -62.47 -19.95 -26.47
N LYS A 176 -61.18 -19.82 -26.80
CA LYS A 176 -60.51 -20.70 -27.77
C LYS A 176 -60.55 -22.17 -27.35
N ALA A 177 -60.25 -22.47 -26.09
CA ALA A 177 -60.31 -23.83 -25.58
C ALA A 177 -61.75 -24.40 -25.63
N ALA A 178 -62.76 -23.58 -25.33
CA ALA A 178 -64.16 -23.97 -25.46
C ALA A 178 -64.57 -24.20 -26.93
N ASP A 179 -64.05 -23.40 -27.86
CA ASP A 179 -64.29 -23.57 -29.29
C ASP A 179 -63.55 -24.82 -29.85
N GLU A 180 -62.35 -25.13 -29.37
CA GLU A 180 -61.62 -26.37 -29.69
C GLU A 180 -62.34 -27.62 -29.16
N VAL A 181 -62.87 -27.56 -27.94
CA VAL A 181 -63.69 -28.65 -27.38
C VAL A 181 -65.01 -28.81 -28.15
N LYS A 182 -65.63 -27.71 -28.60
CA LYS A 182 -66.85 -27.75 -29.43
C LYS A 182 -66.60 -28.17 -30.87
N SER A 183 -65.40 -27.93 -31.41
CA SER A 183 -65.01 -28.36 -32.76
C SER A 183 -64.36 -29.75 -32.78
N GLY A 184 -64.13 -30.36 -31.61
CA GLY A 184 -63.58 -31.70 -31.44
C GLY A 184 -64.59 -32.86 -31.40
N GLU A 185 -65.90 -32.61 -31.43
CA GLU A 185 -66.91 -33.69 -31.54
C GLU A 185 -67.34 -33.91 -33.00
N LYS A 186 -66.40 -34.39 -33.82
CA LYS A 186 -66.67 -35.22 -35.02
C LYS A 186 -65.41 -35.99 -35.44
N GLY A 187 -65.23 -37.18 -34.85
CA GLY A 187 -64.20 -38.15 -35.23
C GLY A 187 -64.24 -39.37 -34.31
N GLY A 188 -65.01 -40.39 -34.70
CA GLY A 188 -65.46 -41.48 -33.84
C GLY A 188 -64.52 -42.68 -33.64
N GLU A 189 -65.05 -43.61 -32.83
CA GLU A 189 -64.68 -45.01 -32.59
C GLU A 189 -63.92 -45.75 -33.71
N LYS A 190 -62.85 -46.51 -33.37
CA LYS A 190 -62.83 -48.00 -33.24
C LYS A 190 -61.40 -48.59 -33.32
N GLY A 191 -61.16 -49.66 -32.55
CA GLY A 191 -60.11 -50.68 -32.73
C GLY A 191 -59.06 -50.66 -31.62
N ASP A 192 -59.13 -51.47 -30.56
CA ASP A 192 -58.95 -52.94 -30.45
C ASP A 192 -57.51 -53.44 -30.62
N GLY A 193 -57.07 -54.27 -29.66
CA GLY A 193 -55.76 -54.95 -29.57
C GLY A 193 -54.69 -54.11 -28.86
N GLY A 194 -54.10 -54.48 -27.73
CA GLY A 194 -53.71 -55.80 -27.25
C GLY A 194 -52.23 -55.70 -26.81
N GLU A 195 -51.84 -56.47 -25.79
CA GLU A 195 -50.50 -56.55 -25.15
C GLU A 195 -50.23 -55.46 -24.08
N GLY A 196 -50.10 -55.75 -22.77
CA GLY A 196 -49.81 -57.00 -22.09
C GLY A 196 -48.31 -57.13 -21.78
N GLN A 197 -47.83 -56.38 -20.79
CA GLN A 197 -46.59 -56.61 -20.01
C GLN A 197 -46.46 -55.42 -19.04
N GLY A 198 -46.14 -55.55 -17.77
CA GLY A 198 -45.68 -56.68 -16.98
C GLY A 198 -45.33 -56.07 -15.62
N GLN A 199 -45.98 -56.58 -14.59
CA GLN A 199 -45.75 -56.22 -13.20
C GLN A 199 -44.34 -56.68 -12.80
N GLN A 200 -43.50 -55.77 -12.31
CA GLN A 200 -42.47 -56.17 -11.35
C GLN A 200 -42.40 -55.19 -10.19
N SER A 201 -42.95 -55.69 -9.09
CA SER A 201 -42.70 -55.27 -7.73
C SER A 201 -41.47 -56.05 -7.24
N GLU A 202 -40.44 -55.35 -6.79
CA GLU A 202 -39.45 -55.81 -5.82
C GLU A 202 -38.92 -54.53 -5.16
N GLY A 203 -39.08 -54.28 -3.86
CA GLY A 203 -38.97 -55.22 -2.76
C GLY A 203 -37.58 -55.05 -2.17
N GLY A 204 -37.48 -54.32 -1.05
CA GLY A 204 -36.22 -53.81 -0.52
C GLY A 204 -35.32 -54.87 0.14
N GLY A 205 -34.18 -54.40 0.66
CA GLY A 205 -33.46 -55.10 1.72
C GLY A 205 -31.94 -54.94 1.70
N GLY A 206 -31.43 -54.12 2.63
CA GLY A 206 -30.42 -54.54 3.62
C GLY A 206 -28.97 -54.79 3.18
N GLY A 207 -28.06 -54.09 3.87
CA GLY A 207 -26.61 -54.36 3.94
C GLY A 207 -25.83 -53.06 3.78
N GLY A 208 -25.01 -52.57 4.71
CA GLY A 208 -24.27 -53.26 5.76
C GLY A 208 -22.79 -52.90 5.59
N GLN A 209 -22.39 -51.71 6.06
CA GLN A 209 -21.09 -51.32 6.62
C GLN A 209 -21.07 -49.82 6.87
#